data_AF-A0A7C7V217-F1
#
_entry.id   AF-A0A7C7V217-F1
#
_cell.length_a   1.000
_cell.length_b   1.000
_cell.length_c   1.000
_cell.angle_alpha   90.00
_cell.angle_beta   90.00
_cell.angle_gamma   90.00
#
_symmetry.space_group_name_H-M   'P 1'
#
loop_
_entity.id
_entity.type
_entity.pdbx_description
1 polymer ?
#
loop_
_entity_poly.entity_id
_entity_poly.type
_entity_poly.pdbx_seq_one_letter_code
_entity_poly.pdbx_strand_id
1 'polypeptide(L)'
;MLFHAAWPVSTTADPWERHLVELLIRRPELVTQAWSEIPPSRLTSRTYRSIYDAFCHLAESGRPPTVEEVAAALDEANARGLLRQLEAEVRRMAGPPDPAKDQAALDSIIKACEARTTETLAEHTDFPVVVARYLSPGTVVLIGDTEFALNKNLVYAPKEFFEGPYNNAHFWRWLLTYLRGPVAWQPAEMASQPEEGQSEASAPKASRRGQGSDERAREAAP
;
A
#
# COMPACT_ATOMS: atom_id res chain seq x y z
N MET A 1 0.42 26.74 3.00
CA MET A 1 0.02 25.63 2.11
C MET A 1 0.16 24.35 2.91
N LEU A 2 -0.94 23.77 3.38
CA LEU A 2 -0.94 22.53 4.18
C LEU A 2 -1.26 21.35 3.26
N PHE A 3 -0.38 20.35 3.24
CA PHE A 3 -0.60 19.09 2.51
C PHE A 3 -1.11 18.05 3.50
N HIS A 4 -2.28 17.46 3.23
CA HIS A 4 -2.70 16.22 3.86
C HIS A 4 -2.17 15.07 3.01
N ALA A 5 -1.01 14.52 3.37
CA ALA A 5 -0.57 13.27 2.79
C ALA A 5 -1.30 12.12 3.53
N ALA A 6 -1.88 11.21 2.76
CA ALA A 6 -2.32 9.92 3.27
C ALA A 6 -1.22 8.92 2.89
N TRP A 7 -0.71 8.16 3.85
CA TRP A 7 0.42 7.23 3.66
C TRP A 7 -0.08 5.78 3.65
N PRO A 8 -0.38 5.17 2.49
CA PRO A 8 -0.70 3.75 2.44
C PRO A 8 0.58 2.91 2.27
N VAL A 9 0.83 2.02 3.23
CA VAL A 9 1.80 0.92 3.09
C VAL A 9 1.00 -0.38 3.12
N SER A 10 0.50 -0.84 1.98
CA SER A 10 -0.16 -2.15 1.92
C SER A 10 0.91 -3.22 1.63
N THR A 11 1.26 -3.98 2.67
CA THR A 11 2.21 -5.12 2.60
C THR A 11 1.54 -6.43 2.18
N THR A 12 0.22 -6.43 2.00
CA THR A 12 -0.58 -7.58 1.59
C THR A 12 -0.82 -7.55 0.09
N ALA A 13 -0.62 -8.70 -0.57
CA ALA A 13 -0.93 -8.85 -1.99
C ALA A 13 -2.37 -8.44 -2.27
N ASP A 14 -2.57 -7.76 -3.40
CA ASP A 14 -3.89 -7.26 -3.73
C ASP A 14 -4.88 -8.38 -4.04
N PRO A 15 -6.15 -8.25 -3.64
CA PRO A 15 -7.17 -9.27 -3.93
C PRO A 15 -7.31 -9.60 -5.42
N TRP A 16 -7.08 -8.62 -6.31
CA TRP A 16 -7.18 -8.83 -7.75
C TRP A 16 -6.06 -9.71 -8.32
N GLU A 17 -4.85 -9.68 -7.73
CA GLU A 17 -3.71 -10.52 -8.17
C GLU A 17 -4.00 -11.99 -7.92
N ARG A 18 -4.59 -12.28 -6.75
CA ARG A 18 -5.07 -13.61 -6.41
C ARG A 18 -6.17 -14.07 -7.37
N HIS A 19 -7.19 -13.23 -7.58
CA HIS A 19 -8.30 -13.56 -8.49
C HIS A 19 -7.83 -13.79 -9.92
N LEU A 20 -6.81 -13.07 -10.39
CA LEU A 20 -6.19 -13.31 -11.69
C LEU A 20 -5.62 -14.73 -11.78
N VAL A 21 -4.81 -15.14 -10.82
CA VAL A 21 -4.21 -16.49 -10.84
C VAL A 21 -5.28 -17.57 -10.70
N GLU A 22 -6.28 -17.39 -9.83
CA GLU A 22 -7.42 -18.31 -9.71
C GLU A 22 -8.22 -18.43 -11.02
N LEU A 23 -8.40 -17.32 -11.74
CA LEU A 23 -9.06 -17.31 -13.04
C LEU A 23 -8.25 -18.10 -14.08
N LEU A 24 -6.93 -17.91 -14.13
CA LEU A 24 -6.05 -18.59 -15.10
C LEU A 24 -5.88 -20.09 -14.80
N ILE A 25 -5.94 -20.50 -13.53
CA ILE A 25 -6.02 -21.92 -13.15
C ILE A 25 -7.28 -22.56 -13.73
N ARG A 26 -8.41 -21.82 -13.71
CA ARG A 26 -9.70 -22.31 -14.18
C ARG A 26 -9.85 -22.23 -15.71
N ARG A 27 -9.31 -21.18 -16.32
CA ARG A 27 -9.42 -20.81 -17.74
C ARG A 27 -8.06 -20.38 -18.30
N PRO A 28 -7.13 -21.33 -18.49
CA PRO A 28 -5.78 -21.01 -18.96
C PRO A 28 -5.75 -20.39 -20.35
N GLU A 29 -6.80 -20.54 -21.16
CA GLU A 29 -6.94 -19.87 -22.47
C GLU A 29 -7.03 -18.34 -22.39
N LEU A 30 -7.37 -17.77 -21.22
CA LEU A 30 -7.44 -16.32 -21.03
C LEU A 30 -6.06 -15.68 -20.82
N VAL A 31 -4.99 -16.48 -20.69
CA VAL A 31 -3.65 -15.99 -20.38
C VAL A 31 -3.12 -14.98 -21.40
N THR A 32 -3.35 -15.22 -22.70
CA THR A 32 -2.85 -14.31 -23.75
C THR A 32 -3.53 -12.96 -23.69
N GLN A 33 -4.84 -12.94 -23.44
CA GLN A 33 -5.59 -11.69 -23.27
C GLN A 33 -5.16 -10.98 -21.97
N ALA A 34 -5.11 -11.71 -20.86
CA ALA A 34 -4.67 -11.16 -19.58
C ALA A 34 -3.28 -10.54 -19.70
N TRP A 35 -2.34 -11.20 -20.39
CA TRP A 35 -0.98 -10.72 -20.59
C TRP A 35 -0.90 -9.42 -21.40
N SER A 36 -1.73 -9.30 -22.45
CA SER A 36 -1.75 -8.10 -23.29
C SER A 36 -2.20 -6.84 -22.54
N GLU A 37 -3.04 -7.00 -21.51
CA GLU A 37 -3.60 -5.90 -20.71
C GLU A 37 -2.85 -5.71 -19.38
N ILE A 38 -2.37 -6.80 -18.79
CA ILE A 38 -1.73 -6.87 -17.48
C ILE A 38 -0.37 -7.54 -17.66
N PRO A 39 0.71 -6.79 -17.92
CA PRO A 39 2.05 -7.37 -17.93
C PRO A 39 2.42 -7.85 -16.51
N PRO A 40 3.23 -8.93 -16.34
CA PRO A 40 3.58 -9.48 -15.02
C PRO A 40 4.16 -8.44 -14.06
N SER A 41 4.84 -7.47 -14.65
CA SER A 41 5.43 -6.30 -14.03
C SER A 41 4.43 -5.45 -13.19
N ARG A 42 3.13 -5.58 -13.44
CA ARG A 42 2.02 -4.92 -12.71
C ARG A 42 1.65 -5.57 -11.38
N LEU A 43 1.98 -6.85 -11.18
CA LEU A 43 1.66 -7.55 -9.93
C LEU A 43 2.67 -7.15 -8.86
N THR A 44 2.22 -6.63 -7.73
CA THR A 44 3.05 -6.21 -6.59
C THR A 44 3.61 -7.40 -5.81
N SER A 45 2.84 -8.48 -5.65
CA SER A 45 3.30 -9.70 -5.00
C SER A 45 4.30 -10.45 -5.87
N ARG A 46 5.53 -10.64 -5.35
CA ARG A 46 6.55 -11.45 -6.02
C ARG A 46 6.07 -12.87 -6.31
N THR A 47 5.33 -13.48 -5.38
CA THR A 47 4.83 -14.85 -5.52
C THR A 47 3.77 -14.96 -6.62
N TYR A 48 2.76 -14.08 -6.64
CA TYR A 48 1.75 -14.08 -7.70
C TYR A 48 2.35 -13.70 -9.05
N ARG A 49 3.29 -12.74 -9.06
CA ARG A 49 4.05 -12.38 -10.25
C ARG A 49 4.77 -13.58 -10.85
N SER A 50 5.52 -14.33 -10.04
CA SER A 50 6.24 -15.52 -10.52
C SER A 50 5.31 -16.58 -11.11
N ILE A 51 4.17 -16.84 -10.47
CA ILE A 51 3.16 -17.78 -10.99
C ILE A 51 2.61 -17.29 -12.34
N TYR A 52 2.18 -16.03 -12.40
CA TYR A 52 1.59 -15.46 -13.60
C TYR A 52 2.58 -15.34 -14.76
N ASP A 53 3.84 -15.01 -14.47
CA ASP A 53 4.94 -14.97 -15.45
C ASP A 53 5.17 -16.35 -16.08
N ALA A 54 5.16 -17.42 -15.26
CA ALA A 54 5.24 -18.79 -15.77
C ALA A 54 4.04 -19.18 -16.65
N PHE A 55 2.82 -18.75 -16.30
CA PHE A 55 1.65 -18.88 -17.18
C PHE A 55 1.89 -18.21 -18.54
N CYS A 56 2.36 -16.95 -18.54
CA CYS A 56 2.61 -16.18 -19.76
C CYS A 56 3.67 -16.84 -20.64
N HIS A 57 4.82 -17.20 -20.07
CA HIS A 57 5.93 -17.82 -20.79
C HIS A 57 5.54 -19.15 -21.45
N LEU A 58 4.81 -20.02 -20.75
CA LEU A 58 4.37 -21.29 -21.33
C LEU A 58 3.35 -21.09 -22.46
N ALA A 59 2.52 -20.05 -22.37
CA ALA A 59 1.52 -19.71 -23.38
C ALA A 59 2.13 -19.17 -24.69
N GLU A 60 3.38 -18.71 -24.69
CA GLU A 60 4.09 -18.29 -25.91
C GLU A 60 4.17 -19.40 -26.97
N SER A 61 4.05 -20.66 -26.55
CA SER A 61 3.96 -21.82 -27.44
C SER A 61 2.63 -21.94 -28.20
N GLY A 62 1.67 -21.03 -27.97
CA GLY A 62 0.37 -20.98 -28.65
C GLY A 62 -0.68 -21.94 -28.11
N ARG A 63 -0.40 -22.63 -26.99
CA ARG A 63 -1.34 -23.51 -26.28
C ARG A 63 -1.56 -23.02 -24.85
N PRO A 64 -2.76 -23.21 -24.28
CA PRO A 64 -3.00 -22.89 -22.88
C PRO A 64 -2.14 -23.82 -21.98
N PRO A 65 -1.40 -23.26 -21.01
CA PRO A 65 -0.58 -24.05 -20.11
C PRO A 65 -1.43 -24.78 -19.06
N THR A 66 -0.97 -25.95 -18.62
CA THR A 66 -1.60 -26.68 -17.50
C THR A 66 -0.99 -26.26 -16.16
N VAL A 67 -1.72 -26.48 -15.06
CA VAL A 67 -1.23 -26.18 -13.71
C VAL A 67 0.02 -26.99 -13.38
N GLU A 68 0.11 -28.23 -13.86
CA GLU A 68 1.29 -29.09 -13.72
C GLU A 68 2.51 -28.50 -14.41
N GLU A 69 2.35 -27.98 -15.62
CA GLU A 69 3.43 -27.36 -16.38
C GLU A 69 3.91 -26.07 -15.72
N VAL A 70 2.98 -25.22 -15.28
CA VAL A 70 3.30 -24.00 -14.53
C VAL A 70 4.04 -24.38 -13.24
N ALA A 71 3.54 -25.37 -12.48
CA ALA A 71 4.18 -25.83 -11.26
C ALA A 71 5.59 -26.40 -11.50
N ALA A 72 5.83 -27.04 -12.64
CA ALA A 72 7.14 -27.56 -13.02
C ALA A 72 8.11 -26.45 -13.44
N ALA A 73 7.61 -25.35 -13.99
CA ALA A 73 8.41 -24.19 -14.42
C ALA A 73 8.79 -23.24 -13.27
N LEU A 74 8.17 -23.37 -12.10
CA LEU A 74 8.43 -22.51 -10.94
C LEU A 74 9.62 -23.00 -10.10
N ASP A 75 10.65 -22.16 -9.97
CA ASP A 75 11.81 -22.43 -9.12
C ASP A 75 11.47 -22.36 -7.62
N GLU A 76 10.68 -21.36 -7.22
CA GLU A 76 10.44 -21.06 -5.81
C GLU A 76 9.40 -22.03 -5.19
N ALA A 77 9.75 -22.66 -4.07
CA ALA A 77 8.89 -23.64 -3.40
C ALA A 77 7.58 -23.03 -2.83
N ASN A 78 7.64 -21.77 -2.37
CA ASN A 78 6.48 -20.99 -1.92
C ASN A 78 5.47 -20.75 -3.06
N ALA A 79 5.93 -20.40 -4.26
CA ALA A 79 5.09 -20.17 -5.43
C ALA A 79 4.39 -21.45 -5.88
N ARG A 80 5.13 -22.58 -5.90
CA ARG A 80 4.54 -23.91 -6.17
C ARG A 80 3.50 -24.29 -5.13
N GLY A 81 3.80 -24.10 -3.84
CA GLY A 81 2.87 -24.39 -2.75
C GLY A 81 1.58 -23.57 -2.85
N LEU A 82 1.70 -22.27 -3.11
CA LEU A 82 0.55 -21.38 -3.30
C LEU A 82 -0.29 -21.77 -4.52
N LEU A 83 0.35 -22.05 -5.66
CA LEU A 83 -0.34 -22.49 -6.89
C LEU A 83 -1.19 -23.74 -6.62
N ARG A 84 -0.64 -24.74 -5.92
CA ARG A 84 -1.37 -25.98 -5.57
C ARG A 84 -2.50 -25.73 -4.57
N GLN A 85 -2.31 -24.82 -3.61
CA GLN A 85 -3.39 -24.40 -2.72
C GLN A 85 -4.55 -23.78 -3.50
N LEU A 86 -4.25 -22.82 -4.38
CA LEU A 86 -5.27 -22.15 -5.21
C LEU A 86 -5.98 -23.12 -6.13
N GLU A 87 -5.26 -24.07 -6.75
CA GLU A 87 -5.86 -25.13 -7.57
C GLU A 87 -6.89 -25.94 -6.77
N ALA A 88 -6.53 -26.35 -5.54
CA ALA A 88 -7.43 -27.10 -4.67
C ALA A 88 -8.64 -26.26 -4.21
N GLU A 89 -8.48 -24.95 -4.03
CA GLU A 89 -9.58 -24.03 -3.69
C GLU A 89 -10.52 -23.81 -4.88
N VAL A 90 -9.97 -23.53 -6.07
CA VAL A 90 -10.74 -23.41 -7.31
C VAL A 90 -11.53 -24.69 -7.58
N ARG A 91 -10.92 -25.87 -7.44
CA ARG A 91 -11.61 -27.16 -7.62
C ARG A 91 -12.74 -27.37 -6.61
N ARG A 92 -12.61 -26.88 -5.37
CA ARG A 92 -13.65 -26.96 -4.34
C ARG A 92 -14.83 -26.02 -4.60
N MET A 93 -14.56 -24.85 -5.16
CA MET A 93 -15.57 -23.80 -5.41
C MET A 93 -16.14 -23.82 -6.84
N ALA A 94 -15.56 -24.61 -7.73
CA ALA A 94 -15.94 -24.62 -9.14
C ALA A 94 -17.36 -25.15 -9.33
N GLY A 95 -18.24 -24.27 -9.82
CA GLY A 95 -19.43 -24.65 -10.57
C GLY A 95 -19.08 -25.03 -12.02
N PRO A 96 -20.08 -25.33 -12.87
CA PRO A 96 -19.84 -25.54 -14.29
C PRO A 96 -19.13 -24.32 -14.93
N PRO A 97 -18.25 -24.53 -15.92
CA PRO A 97 -17.57 -23.43 -16.60
C PRO A 97 -18.60 -22.48 -17.23
N ASP A 98 -18.45 -21.19 -16.96
CA ASP A 98 -19.28 -20.15 -17.54
C ASP A 98 -18.37 -19.12 -18.22
N PRO A 99 -18.13 -19.25 -19.54
CA PRO A 99 -17.25 -18.34 -20.27
C PRO A 99 -17.63 -16.87 -20.17
N ALA A 100 -18.92 -16.54 -20.09
CA ALA A 100 -19.36 -15.15 -19.98
C ALA A 100 -19.01 -14.58 -18.60
N LYS A 101 -19.22 -15.36 -17.54
CA LYS A 101 -18.83 -14.97 -16.18
C LYS A 101 -17.32 -14.87 -16.02
N ASP A 102 -16.57 -15.79 -16.62
CA ASP A 102 -15.10 -15.81 -16.57
C ASP A 102 -14.51 -14.61 -17.32
N GLN A 103 -15.06 -14.26 -18.49
CA GLN A 103 -14.66 -13.05 -19.21
C GLN A 103 -14.98 -11.78 -18.42
N ALA A 104 -16.19 -11.65 -17.86
CA ALA A 104 -16.55 -10.51 -17.03
C ALA A 104 -15.65 -10.38 -15.79
N ALA A 105 -15.17 -11.51 -15.25
CA ALA A 105 -14.19 -11.50 -14.16
C ALA A 105 -12.84 -10.96 -14.64
N LEU A 106 -12.35 -11.36 -15.82
CA LEU A 106 -11.13 -10.79 -16.41
C LEU A 106 -11.25 -9.27 -16.60
N ASP A 107 -12.34 -8.81 -17.19
CA ASP A 107 -12.58 -7.38 -17.44
C ASP A 107 -12.58 -6.57 -16.13
N SER A 108 -13.17 -7.13 -15.07
CA SER A 108 -13.16 -6.54 -13.72
C SER A 108 -11.75 -6.48 -13.13
N ILE A 109 -10.93 -7.52 -13.34
CA ILE A 109 -9.54 -7.58 -12.90
C ILE A 109 -8.68 -6.54 -13.65
N ILE A 110 -8.84 -6.43 -14.97
CA ILE A 110 -8.15 -5.41 -15.79
C ILE A 110 -8.46 -4.02 -15.25
N LYS A 111 -9.74 -3.71 -15.04
CA LYS A 111 -10.18 -2.43 -14.47
C LYS A 111 -9.58 -2.17 -13.08
N ALA A 112 -9.50 -3.19 -12.22
CA ALA A 112 -8.89 -3.08 -10.90
C ALA A 112 -7.37 -2.83 -10.98
N CYS A 113 -6.69 -3.48 -11.92
CA CYS A 113 -5.27 -3.27 -12.20
C CYS A 113 -5.01 -1.82 -12.68
N GLU A 114 -5.85 -1.31 -13.59
CA GLU A 114 -5.75 0.06 -14.11
C GLU A 114 -5.94 1.12 -13.02
N ALA A 115 -6.93 0.93 -12.14
CA ALA A 115 -7.22 1.84 -11.03
C ALA A 115 -6.04 1.96 -10.05
N ARG A 116 -5.25 0.90 -9.89
CA ARG A 116 -4.03 0.85 -9.06
C ARG A 116 -2.81 1.51 -9.70
N THR A 117 -2.89 1.90 -10.97
CA THR A 117 -1.72 2.47 -11.63
C THR A 117 -1.41 3.87 -11.15
N THR A 118 -2.36 4.59 -10.55
CA THR A 118 -2.23 6.01 -10.22
C THR A 118 -2.61 6.26 -8.76
N GLU A 119 -1.70 6.83 -7.97
CA GLU A 119 -1.87 7.17 -6.56
C GLU A 119 -1.70 8.68 -6.39
N THR A 120 -2.64 9.33 -5.69
CA THR A 120 -2.46 10.72 -5.28
C THR A 120 -1.60 10.75 -4.01
N LEU A 121 -0.41 11.32 -4.11
CA LEU A 121 0.54 11.44 -2.99
C LEU A 121 0.31 12.71 -2.16
N ALA A 122 -0.22 13.76 -2.78
CA ALA A 122 -0.55 15.01 -2.11
C ALA A 122 -1.63 15.78 -2.87
N GLU A 123 -2.48 16.48 -2.11
CA GLU A 123 -3.57 17.32 -2.61
C GLU A 123 -3.41 18.75 -2.13
N HIS A 124 -3.84 19.71 -2.95
CA HIS A 124 -4.00 21.11 -2.59
C HIS A 124 -5.41 21.56 -2.92
N THR A 125 -6.15 22.05 -1.92
CA THR A 125 -7.52 22.57 -2.09
C THR A 125 -8.39 21.64 -2.95
N ASP A 126 -8.40 20.35 -2.59
CA ASP A 126 -9.18 19.28 -3.23
C ASP A 126 -8.76 18.89 -4.67
N PHE A 127 -7.58 19.35 -5.14
CA PHE A 127 -6.99 18.88 -6.40
C PHE A 127 -5.68 18.11 -6.15
N PRO A 128 -5.47 16.99 -6.84
CA PRO A 128 -4.20 16.26 -6.75
C PRO A 128 -3.07 17.11 -7.34
N VAL A 129 -2.05 17.38 -6.53
CA VAL A 129 -0.85 18.12 -6.97
C VAL A 129 0.38 17.23 -7.10
N VAL A 130 0.39 16.09 -6.43
CA VAL A 130 1.43 15.08 -6.61
C VAL A 130 0.73 13.76 -6.88
N VAL A 131 1.03 13.18 -8.04
CA VAL A 131 0.45 11.92 -8.49
C VAL A 131 1.60 10.98 -8.84
N ALA A 132 1.63 9.81 -8.22
CA ALA A 132 2.52 8.73 -8.61
C ALA A 132 1.82 7.78 -9.55
N ARG A 133 2.52 7.34 -10.59
CA ARG A 133 2.12 6.24 -11.43
C ARG A 133 3.14 5.12 -11.34
N TYR A 134 2.73 3.95 -10.87
CA TYR A 134 3.61 2.78 -10.88
C TYR A 134 3.67 2.24 -12.32
N LEU A 135 4.87 2.26 -12.88
CA LEU A 135 5.19 1.80 -14.22
C LEU A 135 6.43 0.92 -14.13
N SER A 136 6.24 -0.40 -14.06
CA SER A 136 7.38 -1.31 -13.94
C SER A 136 8.41 -1.07 -15.06
N PRO A 137 9.71 -0.94 -14.73
CA PRO A 137 10.34 -1.31 -13.45
C PRO A 137 10.37 -0.21 -12.36
N GLY A 138 9.70 0.92 -12.52
CA GLY A 138 9.79 2.05 -11.58
C GLY A 138 8.47 2.79 -11.32
N THR A 139 8.60 4.02 -10.85
CA THR A 139 7.47 4.90 -10.54
C THR A 139 7.72 6.25 -11.19
N VAL A 140 6.73 6.73 -11.93
CA VAL A 140 6.73 8.09 -12.48
C VAL A 140 5.93 8.97 -11.53
N VAL A 141 6.54 10.02 -11.01
CA VAL A 141 5.84 10.98 -10.15
C VAL A 141 5.65 12.26 -10.95
N LEU A 142 4.39 12.63 -11.16
CA LEU A 142 4.00 13.93 -11.68
C LEU A 142 3.80 14.87 -10.49
N ILE A 143 4.56 15.97 -10.47
CA ILE A 143 4.41 17.04 -9.51
C ILE A 143 3.87 18.24 -10.28
N GLY A 144 2.61 18.58 -10.04
CA GLY A 144 2.00 19.81 -10.52
C GLY A 144 2.69 20.99 -9.84
N ASP A 145 3.42 21.78 -10.62
CA ASP A 145 4.25 22.85 -10.08
C ASP A 145 3.40 24.03 -9.59
N THR A 146 3.06 23.98 -8.30
CA THR A 146 2.45 25.06 -7.51
C THR A 146 3.52 25.91 -6.83
N GLU A 147 4.68 26.10 -7.46
CA GLU A 147 5.90 26.71 -6.90
C GLU A 147 6.66 25.83 -5.88
N PHE A 148 6.12 24.65 -5.59
CA PHE A 148 6.65 23.67 -4.65
C PHE A 148 7.92 22.98 -5.19
N ALA A 149 7.89 22.54 -6.46
CA ALA A 149 9.03 21.91 -7.14
C ALA A 149 10.14 22.92 -7.47
N LEU A 150 9.76 24.17 -7.72
CA LEU A 150 10.69 25.29 -7.94
C LEU A 150 11.45 25.72 -6.68
N ASN A 151 11.15 25.11 -5.54
CA ASN A 151 11.84 25.43 -4.29
C ASN A 151 11.73 26.91 -3.92
N LYS A 152 10.67 27.61 -4.33
CA LYS A 152 10.44 29.00 -3.90
C LYS A 152 10.23 29.08 -2.38
N ASN A 153 9.86 27.97 -1.75
CA ASN A 153 9.78 27.77 -0.30
C ASN A 153 11.14 27.54 0.39
N LEU A 154 12.25 27.43 -0.35
CA LEU A 154 13.62 27.39 0.21
C LEU A 154 14.24 28.80 0.34
N VAL A 155 13.58 29.83 -0.18
CA VAL A 155 14.11 31.19 -0.15
C VAL A 155 13.48 31.93 1.01
N TYR A 156 14.24 32.10 2.10
CA TYR A 156 14.35 33.30 2.96
C TYR A 156 13.16 34.26 3.10
N ALA A 157 11.91 33.80 2.99
CA ALA A 157 10.75 34.61 3.28
C ALA A 157 10.73 34.82 4.80
N PRO A 158 10.54 36.07 5.28
CA PRO A 158 10.32 36.30 6.70
C PRO A 158 9.21 35.37 7.17
N LYS A 159 9.39 34.81 8.38
CA LYS A 159 8.69 33.66 9.01
C LYS A 159 7.14 33.68 8.99
N GLU A 160 6.52 34.66 8.37
CA GLU A 160 5.10 35.00 8.52
C GLU A 160 4.18 34.34 7.47
N PHE A 161 4.72 33.73 6.40
CA PHE A 161 3.88 33.18 5.32
C PHE A 161 3.75 31.65 5.28
N PHE A 162 4.60 30.93 6.01
CA PHE A 162 4.59 29.46 6.05
C PHE A 162 4.75 28.97 7.49
N GLU A 163 3.67 28.42 8.05
CA GLU A 163 3.76 27.63 9.28
C GLU A 163 4.56 26.34 8.97
N GLY A 164 5.86 26.35 9.34
CA GLY A 164 6.72 25.17 9.33
C GLY A 164 8.00 25.31 8.48
N PRO A 165 9.21 25.41 9.08
CA PRO A 165 10.46 25.67 8.35
C PRO A 165 11.02 24.52 7.49
N TYR A 166 10.35 23.37 7.37
CA TYR A 166 10.97 22.18 6.74
C TYR A 166 10.07 21.34 5.82
N ASN A 167 8.87 21.81 5.47
CA ASN A 167 7.91 21.00 4.70
C ASN A 167 8.46 20.52 3.34
N ASN A 168 9.25 21.34 2.65
CA ASN A 168 9.84 20.97 1.36
C ASN A 168 10.95 19.90 1.51
N ALA A 169 11.89 20.10 2.45
CA ALA A 169 12.95 19.13 2.70
C ALA A 169 12.42 17.79 3.23
N HIS A 170 11.37 17.82 4.06
CA HIS A 170 10.68 16.63 4.54
C HIS A 170 9.99 15.88 3.41
N PHE A 171 9.28 16.60 2.53
CA PHE A 171 8.67 16.01 1.35
C PHE A 171 9.70 15.31 0.45
N TRP A 172 10.82 15.97 0.12
CA TRP A 172 11.83 15.34 -0.76
C TRP A 172 12.47 14.12 -0.11
N ARG A 173 12.78 14.16 1.20
CA ARG A 173 13.31 12.98 1.91
C ARG A 173 12.30 11.84 1.94
N TRP A 174 11.05 12.16 2.23
CA TRP A 174 9.96 11.18 2.19
C TRP A 174 9.80 10.60 0.78
N LEU A 175 9.64 11.43 -0.25
CA LEU A 175 9.41 10.99 -1.63
C LEU A 175 10.56 10.12 -2.14
N LEU A 176 11.81 10.53 -1.92
CA LEU A 176 12.98 9.77 -2.37
C LEU A 176 13.11 8.41 -1.68
N THR A 177 12.64 8.28 -0.43
CA THR A 177 12.68 6.99 0.30
C THR A 177 11.47 6.13 -0.03
N TYR A 178 10.30 6.73 -0.17
CA TYR A 178 9.09 6.11 -0.70
C TYR A 178 9.33 5.48 -2.08
N LEU A 179 9.99 6.19 -3.00
CA LEU A 179 10.32 5.67 -4.32
C LEU A 179 11.41 4.59 -4.32
N ARG A 180 12.14 4.40 -3.21
CA ARG A 180 13.29 3.49 -3.13
C ARG A 180 13.03 2.22 -2.32
N GLY A 181 11.98 2.12 -1.50
CA GLY A 181 11.81 0.92 -0.67
C GLY A 181 10.70 0.96 0.38
N PRO A 182 10.62 -0.12 1.20
CA PRO A 182 9.42 -0.49 1.96
C PRO A 182 9.08 0.43 3.15
N VAL A 183 9.98 1.35 3.52
CA VAL A 183 9.77 2.28 4.62
C VAL A 183 10.13 3.68 4.16
N ALA A 184 9.11 4.51 3.98
CA ALA A 184 9.33 5.92 3.70
C ALA A 184 9.81 6.63 4.97
N TRP A 185 10.78 7.54 4.80
CA TRP A 185 11.32 8.36 5.87
C TRP A 185 10.24 9.30 6.43
N GLN A 186 10.21 9.47 7.76
CA GLN A 186 9.33 10.40 8.46
C GLN A 186 10.15 11.34 9.36
N PRO A 187 9.70 12.60 9.58
CA PRO A 187 10.34 13.52 10.52
C PRO A 187 10.26 13.05 11.99
N ALA A 188 11.31 13.30 12.77
CA ALA A 188 11.39 12.87 14.18
C ALA A 188 10.32 13.48 15.09
N GLU A 189 9.83 14.69 14.78
CA GLU A 189 8.71 15.33 15.52
C GLU A 189 7.41 14.53 15.45
N MET A 190 7.19 13.71 14.40
CA MET A 190 6.02 12.83 14.30
C MET A 190 6.24 11.42 14.86
N ALA A 191 7.49 10.99 15.06
CA ALA A 191 7.83 9.67 15.60
C ALA A 191 7.62 9.56 17.13
N SER A 192 7.23 10.64 17.80
CA SER A 192 7.21 10.76 19.27
C SER A 192 5.82 10.86 19.89
N GLN A 193 4.72 10.56 19.18
CA GLN A 193 3.43 10.39 19.86
C GLN A 193 3.39 9.00 20.50
N PRO A 194 3.37 8.88 21.84
CA PRO A 194 3.06 7.61 22.47
C PRO A 194 1.60 7.29 22.15
N GLU A 195 1.30 6.03 21.81
CA GLU A 195 -0.07 5.54 21.85
C GLU A 195 -0.61 5.73 23.28
N GLU A 196 -1.44 6.74 23.50
CA GLU A 196 -2.20 6.87 24.74
C GLU A 196 -3.21 5.73 24.78
N GLY A 197 -2.80 4.70 25.49
CA GLY A 197 -3.57 3.53 25.80
C GLY A 197 -4.89 3.87 26.47
N GLN A 198 -5.88 3.11 26.05
CA GLN A 198 -7.05 2.75 26.83
C GLN A 198 -6.64 2.39 28.26
N SER A 199 -6.89 3.28 29.21
CA SER A 199 -7.06 2.88 30.61
C SER A 199 -7.78 3.99 31.37
N GLU A 200 -9.10 3.91 31.43
CA GLU A 200 -9.85 4.24 32.65
C GLU A 200 -11.31 3.82 32.53
N ALA A 201 -11.60 2.58 32.96
CA ALA A 201 -12.91 2.23 33.51
C ALA A 201 -12.81 0.91 34.28
N SER A 202 -12.63 0.98 35.60
CA SER A 202 -13.43 0.20 36.58
C SER A 202 -12.94 0.43 38.03
N ALA A 203 -13.56 1.42 38.69
CA ALA A 203 -14.24 1.34 40.02
C ALA A 203 -13.47 0.90 41.30
N PRO A 204 -14.03 1.08 42.52
CA PRO A 204 -14.73 2.25 43.09
C PRO A 204 -14.22 2.64 44.50
N LYS A 205 -14.77 3.75 45.01
CA LYS A 205 -14.60 4.36 46.34
C LYS A 205 -14.62 3.37 47.52
N ALA A 206 -13.68 3.55 48.45
CA ALA A 206 -13.88 3.21 49.86
C ALA A 206 -13.33 4.31 50.80
N SER A 207 -14.24 4.78 51.64
CA SER A 207 -14.10 5.74 52.72
C SER A 207 -13.13 5.30 53.81
N ARG A 208 -12.38 6.24 54.40
CA ARG A 208 -12.21 6.36 55.87
C ARG A 208 -11.61 7.71 56.30
N ARG A 209 -12.53 8.58 56.73
CA ARG A 209 -12.55 9.31 58.02
C ARG A 209 -11.25 9.36 58.84
N GLY A 210 -10.85 10.59 59.20
CA GLY A 210 -10.58 10.92 60.62
C GLY A 210 -9.21 11.51 60.98
N GLN A 211 -9.25 12.80 61.36
CA GLN A 211 -8.53 13.43 62.48
C GLN A 211 -7.02 13.67 62.42
N GLY A 212 -6.63 14.88 62.83
CA GLY A 212 -5.39 15.09 63.60
C GLY A 212 -4.58 16.33 63.24
N SER A 213 -5.07 17.50 63.67
CA SER A 213 -4.36 18.62 64.29
C SER A 213 -2.81 18.71 64.31
N ASP A 214 -2.37 19.97 64.16
CA ASP A 214 -1.15 20.61 64.68
C ASP A 214 0.21 20.23 64.07
N GLU A 215 0.94 21.22 63.54
CA GLU A 215 1.93 21.94 64.35
C GLU A 215 2.65 23.06 63.55
N ARG A 216 2.37 24.31 63.96
CA ARG A 216 3.24 25.50 64.05
C ARG A 216 4.01 25.99 62.82
N ALA A 217 3.49 27.11 62.31
CA ALA A 217 4.25 28.20 61.74
C ALA A 217 5.25 28.81 62.76
N ARG A 218 6.51 28.89 62.32
CA ARG A 218 7.60 29.77 62.73
C ARG A 218 8.43 29.92 61.45
N GLU A 219 8.89 31.05 60.96
CA GLU A 219 9.12 32.38 61.53
C GLU A 219 9.58 33.23 60.34
N ALA A 220 9.09 34.47 60.21
CA ALA A 220 9.52 35.40 59.19
C ALA A 220 10.17 36.63 59.84
N ALA A 221 11.46 36.81 59.54
CA ALA A 221 12.26 38.04 59.44
C ALA A 221 12.52 38.88 60.72
N PRO A 222 13.64 39.66 60.75
CA PRO A 222 14.66 39.90 59.72
C PRO A 222 16.02 39.24 59.94
#